data_AF-A0A914IW02-F1
#
_entry.id   AF-A0A914IW02-F1
#
_cell.length_a   1.000
_cell.length_b   1.000
_cell.length_c   1.000
_cell.angle_alpha   90.00
_cell.angle_beta   90.00
_cell.angle_gamma   90.00
#
_symmetry.space_group_name_H-M   'P 1'
#
loop_
_entity.id
_entity.type
_entity.pdbx_description
1 polymer ?
#
loop_
_entity_poly.entity_id
_entity_poly.type
_entity_poly.pdbx_seq_one_letter_code
_entity_poly.pdbx_strand_id
1 'polypeptide(L)'
;MKVLIILCACFGLSYGTLGWDGIQQVSVAGFKCLWNNAYRFFIARVWKSYGDYDYVGIQNIKNARPHAGWKYVDGYIFPCLKKTCAPARAQVQATVDKLREKGAVIGILWLDIERFAWPADKNYNRQFIIDMIN
;
A
#
# COMPACT_ATOMS: atom_id res chain seq x y z
N MET A 1 13.68 30.64 -39.26
CA MET A 1 14.38 30.26 -38.02
C MET A 1 13.59 30.47 -36.72
N LYS A 2 12.55 31.34 -36.64
CA LYS A 2 11.80 31.56 -35.38
C LYS A 2 10.75 30.50 -35.03
N VAL A 3 10.33 29.67 -35.99
CA VAL A 3 9.27 28.65 -35.80
C VAL A 3 9.84 27.31 -35.30
N LEU A 4 11.13 27.03 -35.52
CA LEU A 4 11.75 25.74 -35.18
C LEU A 4 12.10 25.59 -33.68
N ILE A 5 12.11 26.69 -32.92
CA ILE A 5 12.52 26.69 -31.50
C ILE A 5 11.36 26.33 -30.56
N ILE A 6 10.10 26.46 -31.01
CA ILE A 6 8.93 26.29 -30.14
C ILE A 6 8.50 24.81 -30.00
N LEU A 7 8.88 23.93 -30.93
CA LEU A 7 8.44 22.51 -30.91
C LEU A 7 9.21 21.61 -29.93
N CYS A 8 10.38 22.04 -29.44
CA CYS A 8 11.16 21.28 -28.44
C CYS A 8 10.70 21.49 -26.99
N ALA A 9 9.77 22.42 -26.73
CA ALA A 9 9.40 22.81 -25.36
C ALA A 9 8.23 21.99 -24.75
N CYS A 10 7.64 21.05 -25.47
CA CYS A 10 6.40 20.37 -25.05
C CYS A 10 6.56 18.89 -24.64
N PHE A 11 7.76 18.31 -24.67
CA PHE A 11 8.01 16.99 -24.09
C PHE A 11 8.42 17.11 -22.62
N GLY A 12 7.47 17.54 -21.78
CA GLY A 12 7.55 17.28 -20.35
C GLY A 12 7.43 15.77 -20.13
N LEU A 13 8.55 15.05 -20.18
CA LEU A 13 8.59 13.64 -19.78
C LEU A 13 8.22 13.60 -18.29
N SER A 14 6.96 13.29 -18.01
CA SER A 14 6.52 12.91 -16.68
C SER A 14 7.15 11.56 -16.35
N TYR A 15 8.32 11.60 -15.71
CA TYR A 15 8.97 10.41 -15.19
C TYR A 15 8.15 9.89 -14.00
N GLY A 16 7.23 8.97 -14.27
CA GLY A 16 6.62 8.15 -13.23
C GLY A 16 7.69 7.30 -12.57
N THR A 17 7.66 7.22 -11.24
CA THR A 17 8.48 6.25 -10.52
C THR A 17 7.86 4.87 -10.68
N LEU A 18 8.65 3.85 -11.05
CA LEU A 18 8.16 2.48 -11.13
C LEU A 18 8.13 1.84 -9.74
N GLY A 19 7.00 1.23 -9.40
CA GLY A 19 6.81 0.46 -8.17
C GLY A 19 5.69 -0.55 -8.34
N TRP A 20 5.37 -1.25 -7.27
CA TRP A 20 4.40 -2.34 -7.31
C TRP A 20 3.78 -2.58 -5.93
N ASP A 21 2.59 -3.16 -5.90
CA ASP A 21 1.97 -3.73 -4.71
C ASP A 21 1.87 -5.25 -4.86
N GLY A 22 1.79 -5.98 -3.74
CA GLY A 22 1.59 -7.42 -3.83
C GLY A 22 1.40 -8.15 -2.50
N ILE A 23 0.99 -9.41 -2.63
CA ILE A 23 0.56 -10.25 -1.50
C ILE A 23 1.38 -11.54 -1.37
N GLN A 24 2.10 -11.93 -2.42
CA GLN A 24 2.93 -13.13 -2.41
C GLN A 24 4.23 -12.88 -1.63
N GLN A 25 4.79 -13.92 -1.02
CA GLN A 25 6.05 -13.82 -0.30
C GLN A 25 7.19 -13.44 -1.26
N VAL A 26 7.97 -12.44 -0.90
CA VAL A 26 9.19 -12.04 -1.63
C VAL A 26 10.37 -12.06 -0.68
N SER A 27 11.43 -12.77 -1.09
CA SER A 27 12.66 -12.86 -0.32
C SER A 27 13.45 -11.55 -0.37
N VAL A 28 14.40 -11.37 0.56
CA VAL A 28 15.33 -10.23 0.54
C VAL A 28 16.10 -10.18 -0.80
N ALA A 29 16.53 -11.33 -1.33
CA ALA A 29 17.18 -11.40 -2.63
C ALA A 29 16.25 -10.96 -3.78
N GLY A 30 14.96 -11.31 -3.71
CA GLY A 30 13.93 -10.84 -4.64
C GLY A 30 13.78 -9.32 -4.62
N PHE A 31 13.71 -8.71 -3.43
CA PHE A 31 13.67 -7.25 -3.29
C PHE A 31 14.94 -6.57 -3.81
N LYS A 32 16.12 -7.16 -3.60
CA LYS A 32 17.38 -6.65 -4.18
C LYS A 32 17.36 -6.74 -5.71
N CYS A 33 16.83 -7.84 -6.27
CA CYS A 33 16.67 -8.00 -7.71
C CYS A 33 15.76 -6.91 -8.29
N LEU A 34 14.59 -6.68 -7.69
CA LEU A 34 13.64 -5.66 -8.13
C LEU A 34 14.24 -4.25 -8.04
N TRP A 35 15.00 -3.95 -6.99
CA TRP A 35 15.73 -2.68 -6.88
C TRP A 35 16.71 -2.46 -8.03
N ASN A 36 17.48 -3.49 -8.38
CA ASN A 36 18.41 -3.44 -9.52
C ASN A 36 17.69 -3.29 -10.87
N ASN A 37 16.42 -3.66 -10.95
CA ASN A 37 15.55 -3.52 -12.13
C ASN A 37 14.67 -2.26 -12.08
N ALA A 38 15.18 -1.19 -11.47
CA ALA A 38 14.55 0.14 -11.45
C ALA A 38 13.22 0.29 -10.67
N TYR A 39 12.78 -0.71 -9.90
CA TYR A 39 11.66 -0.54 -8.97
C TYR A 39 12.12 0.26 -7.74
N ARG A 40 11.28 1.21 -7.29
CA ARG A 40 11.68 2.17 -6.25
C ARG A 40 10.69 2.29 -5.09
N PHE A 41 9.46 1.82 -5.25
CA PHE A 41 8.51 1.71 -4.14
C PHE A 41 7.76 0.38 -4.15
N PHE A 42 7.38 -0.07 -2.95
CA PHE A 42 6.63 -1.29 -2.73
C PHE A 42 5.49 -1.06 -1.71
N ILE A 43 4.29 -1.58 -1.98
CA ILE A 43 3.15 -1.48 -1.07
C ILE A 43 2.66 -2.89 -0.72
N ALA A 44 2.76 -3.29 0.54
CA ALA A 44 2.33 -4.62 0.98
C ALA A 44 0.89 -4.61 1.50
N ARG A 45 0.09 -5.65 1.24
CA ARG A 45 -1.14 -5.84 2.03
C ARG A 45 -0.78 -6.15 3.46
N VAL A 46 -1.38 -5.47 4.43
CA VAL A 46 -1.10 -5.69 5.87
C VAL A 46 -2.34 -6.10 6.66
N TRP A 47 -3.53 -5.95 6.07
CA TRP A 47 -4.81 -6.41 6.62
C TRP A 47 -5.70 -6.94 5.52
N LYS A 48 -6.40 -8.05 5.79
CA LYS A 48 -7.17 -8.80 4.81
C LYS A 48 -8.67 -8.49 4.96
N SER A 49 -9.41 -8.57 3.85
CA SER A 49 -10.86 -8.29 3.79
C SER A 49 -11.74 -9.25 4.60
N TYR A 50 -11.15 -10.24 5.27
CA TYR A 50 -11.82 -11.12 6.21
C TYR A 50 -11.48 -10.84 7.68
N GLY A 51 -10.79 -9.74 7.99
CA GLY A 51 -10.65 -9.21 9.35
C GLY A 51 -9.44 -9.74 10.11
N ASP A 52 -8.32 -9.97 9.42
CA ASP A 52 -7.11 -10.53 10.03
C ASP A 52 -5.85 -9.94 9.38
N TYR A 53 -4.73 -10.00 10.09
CA TYR A 53 -3.44 -9.49 9.66
C TYR A 53 -2.88 -10.28 8.47
N ASP A 54 -2.25 -9.59 7.53
CA ASP A 54 -1.47 -10.25 6.47
C ASP A 54 0.00 -10.36 6.90
N TYR A 55 0.32 -11.46 7.57
CA TYR A 55 1.68 -11.70 8.06
C TYR A 55 2.71 -11.84 6.94
N VAL A 56 2.30 -12.24 5.73
CA VAL A 56 3.19 -12.30 4.56
C VAL A 56 3.59 -10.89 4.14
N GLY A 57 2.62 -9.98 4.01
CA GLY A 57 2.92 -8.59 3.69
C GLY A 57 3.71 -7.85 4.78
N ILE A 58 3.41 -8.11 6.06
CA ILE A 58 4.22 -7.61 7.19
C ILE A 58 5.68 -8.09 7.07
N GLN A 59 5.90 -9.37 6.73
CA GLN A 59 7.25 -9.90 6.54
C GLN A 59 7.91 -9.34 5.27
N ASN A 60 7.16 -9.09 4.20
CA ASN A 60 7.67 -8.44 3.00
C ASN A 60 8.16 -7.01 3.26
N ILE A 61 7.46 -6.23 4.09
CA ILE A 61 7.92 -4.89 4.52
C ILE A 61 9.31 -4.97 5.17
N LYS A 62 9.50 -5.95 6.06
CA LYS A 62 10.80 -6.20 6.70
C LYS A 62 11.86 -6.64 5.68
N ASN A 63 11.50 -7.52 4.75
CA ASN A 63 12.44 -7.96 3.71
C ASN A 63 12.86 -6.80 2.79
N ALA A 64 11.95 -5.89 2.45
CA ALA A 64 12.19 -4.76 1.56
C ALA A 64 13.00 -3.64 2.22
N ARG A 65 12.53 -3.10 3.36
CA ARG A 65 13.06 -1.87 3.94
C ARG A 65 14.33 -2.11 4.76
N PRO A 66 14.27 -2.74 5.95
CA PRO A 66 15.47 -2.93 6.76
C PRO A 66 16.48 -3.89 6.15
N HIS A 67 16.07 -4.88 5.33
CA HIS A 67 16.99 -5.91 4.82
C HIS A 67 17.47 -5.70 3.37
N ALA A 68 16.65 -5.09 2.50
CA ALA A 68 17.02 -4.81 1.10
C ALA A 68 17.28 -3.33 0.81
N GLY A 69 17.12 -2.43 1.79
CA GLY A 69 17.47 -1.01 1.67
C GLY A 69 16.47 -0.16 0.89
N TRP A 70 15.24 -0.64 0.69
CA TRP A 70 14.21 0.12 0.00
C TRP A 70 13.78 1.33 0.82
N LYS A 71 13.77 2.52 0.21
CA LYS A 71 13.40 3.77 0.89
C LYS A 71 11.88 3.93 1.03
N TYR A 72 11.13 3.62 -0.01
CA TYR A 72 9.69 3.82 -0.09
C TYR A 72 8.98 2.46 0.03
N VAL A 73 8.56 2.14 1.25
CA VAL A 73 7.83 0.91 1.56
C VAL A 73 6.61 1.27 2.39
N ASP A 74 5.45 0.90 1.89
CA ASP A 74 4.14 1.23 2.43
C ASP A 74 3.33 -0.04 2.71
N GLY A 75 2.20 0.14 3.41
CA GLY A 75 1.23 -0.93 3.65
C GLY A 75 -0.15 -0.54 3.16
N TYR A 76 -1.03 -1.49 2.89
CA TYR A 76 -2.44 -1.23 2.62
C TYR A 76 -3.38 -2.15 3.42
N ILE A 77 -4.52 -1.61 3.82
CA ILE A 77 -5.62 -2.36 4.43
C ILE A 77 -6.65 -2.64 3.35
N PHE A 78 -7.00 -3.91 3.16
CA PHE A 78 -8.21 -4.30 2.43
C PHE A 78 -9.34 -4.50 3.46
N PRO A 79 -10.30 -3.56 3.60
CA PRO A 79 -11.19 -3.54 4.75
C PRO A 79 -12.13 -4.74 4.81
N CYS A 80 -12.42 -5.20 6.03
CA CYS A 80 -13.48 -6.18 6.26
C CYS A 80 -14.79 -5.48 6.66
N LEU A 81 -15.86 -5.75 5.92
CA LEU A 81 -17.19 -5.13 6.14
C LEU A 81 -18.19 -6.07 6.83
N LYS A 82 -17.78 -7.31 7.13
CA LYS A 82 -18.64 -8.28 7.82
C LYS A 82 -18.97 -7.76 9.22
N LYS A 83 -20.19 -7.98 9.69
CA LYS A 83 -20.63 -7.61 11.07
C LYS A 83 -19.76 -8.22 12.18
N THR A 84 -19.07 -9.33 11.90
CA THR A 84 -18.16 -10.01 12.82
C THR A 84 -16.76 -9.42 12.85
N CYS A 85 -16.42 -8.53 11.90
CA CYS A 85 -15.14 -7.86 11.86
C CYS A 85 -15.12 -6.66 12.80
N ALA A 86 -13.91 -6.26 13.20
CA ALA A 86 -13.71 -5.06 14.00
C ALA A 86 -14.30 -3.82 13.29
N PRO A 87 -14.77 -2.80 14.03
CA PRO A 87 -15.18 -1.52 13.44
C PRO A 87 -14.07 -0.88 12.61
N ALA A 88 -14.43 -0.02 11.65
CA ALA A 88 -13.53 0.65 10.72
C ALA A 88 -12.24 1.18 11.37
N ARG A 89 -12.37 2.05 12.38
CA ARG A 89 -11.25 2.60 13.16
C ARG A 89 -10.37 1.54 13.81
N ALA A 90 -11.00 0.50 14.37
CA ALA A 90 -10.28 -0.57 15.07
C ALA A 90 -9.45 -1.43 14.11
N GLN A 91 -9.87 -1.60 12.85
CA GLN A 91 -9.05 -2.28 11.83
C GLN A 91 -7.75 -1.51 11.56
N VAL A 92 -7.84 -0.18 11.45
CA VAL A 92 -6.67 0.69 11.24
C VAL A 92 -5.76 0.67 12.46
N GLN A 93 -6.31 0.89 13.65
CA GLN A 93 -5.55 0.91 14.89
C GLN A 93 -4.81 -0.42 15.12
N ALA A 94 -5.52 -1.55 15.01
CA ALA A 94 -4.92 -2.87 15.17
C ALA A 94 -3.80 -3.12 14.15
N THR A 95 -3.97 -2.68 12.91
CA THR A 95 -2.94 -2.81 11.87
C THR A 95 -1.69 -2.00 12.21
N VAL A 96 -1.85 -0.74 12.60
CA VAL A 96 -0.74 0.14 12.99
C VAL A 96 0.02 -0.44 14.19
N ASP A 97 -0.71 -0.90 15.21
CA ASP A 97 -0.11 -1.48 16.40
C ASP A 97 0.64 -2.78 16.09
N LYS A 98 0.07 -3.64 15.22
CA LYS A 98 0.74 -4.87 14.80
C LYS A 98 2.00 -4.59 13.99
N LEU A 99 1.97 -3.62 13.08
CA LEU A 99 3.16 -3.22 12.31
C LEU A 99 4.29 -2.72 13.22
N ARG A 100 3.95 -1.90 14.23
CA ARG A 100 4.89 -1.43 15.25
C ARG A 100 5.45 -2.59 16.09
N GLU A 101 4.58 -3.46 16.59
CA GLU A 101 4.96 -4.65 17.36
C GLU A 101 5.94 -5.55 16.59
N LYS A 102 5.73 -5.72 15.28
CA LYS A 102 6.59 -6.57 14.43
C LYS A 102 7.83 -5.86 13.87
N GLY A 103 8.01 -4.57 14.15
CA GLY A 103 9.10 -3.76 13.59
C GLY A 103 9.01 -3.58 12.07
N ALA A 104 7.81 -3.67 11.50
CA ALA A 104 7.55 -3.45 10.08
C ALA A 104 7.27 -1.96 9.82
N VAL A 105 8.33 -1.22 9.45
CA VAL A 105 8.26 0.24 9.30
C VAL A 105 7.75 0.63 7.90
N ILE A 106 6.59 1.27 7.86
CA ILE A 106 5.97 1.79 6.62
C ILE A 106 6.07 3.33 6.53
N GLY A 107 5.92 3.88 5.33
CA GLY A 107 5.75 5.33 5.12
C GLY A 107 4.27 5.73 5.23
N ILE A 108 3.44 5.15 4.37
CA ILE A 108 2.00 5.39 4.26
C ILE A 108 1.24 4.09 4.50
N LEU A 109 0.09 4.20 5.17
CA LEU A 109 -0.92 3.15 5.24
C LEU A 109 -2.09 3.52 4.31
N TRP A 110 -2.26 2.77 3.23
CA TRP A 110 -3.28 2.98 2.21
C TRP A 110 -4.58 2.24 2.55
N LEU A 111 -5.70 2.74 2.06
CA LEU A 111 -7.00 2.06 2.13
C LEU A 111 -7.34 1.51 0.74
N ASP A 112 -7.43 0.18 0.63
CA ASP A 112 -7.74 -0.52 -0.60
C ASP A 112 -9.27 -0.71 -0.73
N ILE A 113 -9.91 0.26 -1.37
CA ILE A 113 -11.37 0.36 -1.49
C ILE A 113 -11.81 -0.20 -2.85
N GLU A 114 -12.11 -1.49 -2.87
CA GLU A 114 -12.57 -2.21 -4.06
C GLU A 114 -14.06 -2.55 -4.00
N ARG A 115 -14.72 -2.91 -5.12
CA ARG A 115 -16.16 -3.29 -5.13
C ARG A 115 -16.53 -4.46 -4.21
N PHE A 116 -15.55 -5.23 -3.75
CA PHE A 116 -15.76 -6.44 -2.95
C PHE A 116 -16.42 -6.16 -1.60
N ALA A 117 -17.58 -6.78 -1.35
CA ALA A 117 -18.34 -6.74 -0.10
C ALA A 117 -18.94 -5.37 0.32
N TRP A 118 -18.76 -4.30 -0.47
CA TRP A 118 -19.41 -3.02 -0.20
C TRP A 118 -20.90 -3.06 -0.56
N PRO A 119 -21.81 -2.69 0.37
CA PRO A 119 -23.22 -2.61 0.06
C PRO A 119 -23.53 -1.44 -0.89
N ALA A 120 -24.74 -1.44 -1.45
CA ALA A 120 -25.23 -0.33 -2.28
C ALA A 120 -25.44 0.99 -1.50
N ASP A 121 -25.41 0.94 -0.17
CA ASP A 121 -25.58 2.10 0.71
C ASP A 121 -24.35 3.00 0.69
N LYS A 122 -24.42 4.07 -0.11
CA LYS A 122 -23.35 5.07 -0.24
C LYS A 122 -23.11 5.86 1.05
N ASN A 123 -24.12 6.03 1.90
CA ASN A 123 -23.96 6.77 3.16
C ASN A 123 -23.19 5.92 4.17
N TYR A 124 -23.54 4.64 4.29
CA TYR A 124 -22.76 3.68 5.06
C TYR A 124 -21.32 3.59 4.54
N ASN A 125 -21.12 3.46 3.22
CA ASN A 125 -19.79 3.32 2.63
C ASN A 125 -18.91 4.55 2.93
N ARG A 126 -19.46 5.76 2.75
CA ARG A 126 -18.76 7.00 3.07
C ARG A 126 -18.40 7.06 4.55
N GLN A 127 -19.34 6.76 5.44
CA GLN A 127 -19.10 6.82 6.87
C GLN A 127 -18.03 5.81 7.30
N PHE A 128 -18.07 4.59 6.78
CA PHE A 128 -17.08 3.57 7.08
C PHE A 128 -15.66 4.03 6.68
N ILE A 129 -15.50 4.64 5.49
CA ILE A 129 -14.20 5.18 5.04
C ILE A 129 -13.75 6.35 5.93
N ILE A 130 -14.67 7.26 6.28
CA ILE A 130 -14.40 8.37 7.21
C ILE A 130 -13.95 7.85 8.58
N ASP A 131 -14.57 6.78 9.07
CA ASP A 131 -14.23 6.17 10.36
C ASP A 131 -12.86 5.46 10.34
N MET A 132 -12.34 5.09 9.16
CA MET A 132 -10.97 4.55 9.05
C MET A 132 -9.89 5.62 9.17
N ILE A 133 -10.19 6.88 8.84
CA ILE A 133 -9.20 7.97 8.82
C ILE A 133 -9.19 8.85 10.10
N ASN A 134 -10.11 8.61 11.05
CA ASN A 134 -10.29 9.39 12.30
C ASN A 134 -10.04 8.55 13.57
#